data_AF-A0A2J8WVW0-F1
#
_entry.id   AF-A0A2J8WVW0-F1
#
_cell.length_a   1.000
_cell.length_b   1.000
_cell.length_c   1.000
_cell.angle_alpha   90.00
_cell.angle_beta   90.00
_cell.angle_gamma   90.00
#
_symmetry.space_group_name_H-M   'P 1'
#
loop_
_entity.id
_entity.type
_entity.pdbx_description
1 polymer ?
#
loop_
_entity_poly.entity_id
_entity_poly.type
_entity_poly.pdbx_seq_one_letter_code
_entity_poly.pdbx_strand_id
1 'polypeptide(L)'
;MSDILRELLCVSEKAANIARACRQQEALFQLLIEEKKEGEKNKKFAVDFKTLADVLVQEVIKQNMENKFPGLEKNIFGEESNEFTNDL
;
A
#
# COMPACT_ATOMS: atom_id res chain seq x y z
N MET A 1 -22.32 -4.65 -14.40
CA MET A 1 -20.90 -4.92 -14.72
C MET A 1 -20.11 -3.64 -15.01
N SER A 2 -20.67 -2.66 -15.74
CA SER A 2 -20.00 -1.37 -16.03
C SER A 2 -19.58 -0.60 -14.77
N ASP A 3 -20.38 -0.65 -13.71
CA ASP A 3 -20.14 0.15 -12.51
C ASP A 3 -18.97 -0.37 -11.67
N ILE A 4 -18.80 -1.70 -11.61
CA ILE A 4 -17.66 -2.34 -10.95
C ILE A 4 -16.38 -1.96 -11.69
N LEU A 5 -16.36 -2.09 -13.02
CA LEU A 5 -15.19 -1.71 -13.82
C LEU A 5 -14.87 -0.22 -13.68
N ARG A 6 -15.90 0.63 -13.71
CA ARG A 6 -15.74 2.07 -13.52
C ARG A 6 -15.16 2.38 -12.15
N GLU A 7 -15.62 1.72 -11.10
CA GLU A 7 -15.06 1.92 -9.77
C GLU A 7 -13.62 1.42 -9.68
N LEU A 8 -13.31 0.26 -10.27
CA LEU A 8 -11.95 -0.26 -10.33
C LEU A 8 -10.98 0.73 -10.99
N LEU A 9 -11.42 1.44 -12.03
CA LEU A 9 -10.64 2.52 -12.66
C LEU A 9 -10.45 3.73 -11.73
N CYS A 10 -11.48 4.11 -10.98
CA CYS A 10 -11.37 5.21 -10.02
C CYS A 10 -10.43 4.87 -8.85
N VAL A 11 -10.54 3.67 -8.28
CA VAL A 11 -9.71 3.24 -7.15
C VAL A 11 -8.29 2.90 -7.58
N SER A 12 -8.06 2.46 -8.83
CA SER A 12 -6.70 2.28 -9.35
C SER A 12 -5.98 3.62 -9.51
N GLU A 13 -6.67 4.67 -9.96
CA GLU A 13 -6.10 6.01 -10.01
C GLU A 13 -5.85 6.56 -8.59
N LYS A 14 -6.72 6.27 -7.63
CA LYS A 14 -6.49 6.59 -6.21
C LYS A 14 -5.24 5.89 -5.67
N ALA A 15 -5.04 4.61 -5.97
CA ALA A 15 -3.82 3.88 -5.65
C ALA A 15 -2.58 4.49 -6.32
N ALA A 16 -2.68 4.88 -7.60
CA ALA A 16 -1.60 5.55 -8.31
C ALA A 16 -1.24 6.91 -7.69
N ASN A 17 -2.22 7.65 -7.16
CA ASN A 17 -1.98 8.88 -6.41
C ASN A 17 -1.20 8.63 -5.11
N ILE A 18 -1.50 7.55 -4.38
CA ILE A 18 -0.73 7.15 -3.19
C ILE A 18 0.72 6.83 -3.58
N ALA A 19 0.92 5.98 -4.60
CA ALA A 19 2.25 5.62 -5.07
C ALA A 19 3.07 6.86 -5.52
N ARG A 20 2.43 7.82 -6.20
CA ARG A 20 3.06 9.11 -6.55
C ARG A 20 3.38 9.93 -5.32
N ALA A 21 2.47 10.04 -4.35
CA ALA A 21 2.69 10.80 -3.12
C ALA A 21 3.88 10.25 -2.33
N CYS A 22 4.02 8.93 -2.23
CA CYS A 22 5.18 8.32 -1.57
C CYS A 22 6.51 8.76 -2.21
N ARG A 23 6.57 8.97 -3.53
CA ARG A 23 7.79 9.40 -4.24
C ARG A 23 7.98 10.92 -4.31
N GLN A 24 6.90 11.69 -4.32
CA GLN A 24 6.95 13.14 -4.52
C GLN A 24 7.07 13.91 -3.20
N GLN A 25 6.63 13.33 -2.10
CA GLN A 25 6.75 13.95 -0.78
C GLN A 25 8.07 13.55 -0.16
N GLU A 26 8.95 14.52 0.07
CA GLU A 26 10.31 14.29 0.58
C GLU A 26 10.31 13.39 1.83
N ALA A 27 9.43 13.66 2.80
CA ALA A 27 9.35 12.87 4.03
C ALA A 27 8.99 11.39 3.79
N LEU A 28 8.13 11.10 2.82
CA LEU A 28 7.75 9.72 2.46
C LEU A 28 8.83 9.07 1.57
N PHE A 29 9.44 9.87 0.71
CA PHE A 29 10.50 9.41 -0.17
C PHE A 29 11.73 8.96 0.62
N GLN A 30 12.10 9.69 1.68
CA GLN A 30 13.16 9.28 2.60
C GLN A 30 12.86 7.97 3.35
N LEU A 31 11.58 7.62 3.54
CA LEU A 31 11.20 6.32 4.12
C LEU A 31 11.22 5.19 3.08
N LEU A 32 11.02 5.52 1.79
CA LEU A 32 11.15 4.59 0.67
C LEU A 32 12.61 4.29 0.31
N ILE A 33 13.50 5.27 0.47
CA ILE A 33 14.91 5.12 0.14
C ILE A 33 15.64 4.53 1.34
N GLU A 34 16.38 3.46 1.10
CA GLU A 34 17.32 2.91 2.06
C GLU A 34 18.69 3.60 1.88
N GLU A 35 19.05 4.53 2.78
CA GLU A 35 20.47 4.91 2.92
C GLU A 35 21.22 3.77 3.61
N LYS A 36 21.85 2.89 2.83
CA LYS A 36 22.84 1.95 3.36
C LYS A 36 24.06 2.73 3.84
N LYS A 37 24.08 3.12 5.11
CA LYS A 37 25.28 3.67 5.75
C LYS A 37 26.35 2.59 5.79
N GLU A 38 27.58 2.94 5.39
CA GLU A 38 28.71 2.03 5.37
C GLU A 38 28.91 1.39 6.76
N GLY A 39 28.63 0.09 6.87
CA GLY A 39 28.79 -0.69 8.11
C GLY A 39 27.56 -1.49 8.54
N GLU A 40 26.35 -1.17 8.07
CA GLU A 40 25.11 -1.80 8.52
C GLU A 40 24.60 -2.91 7.58
N LYS A 41 25.48 -3.86 7.20
CA LYS A 41 25.10 -4.97 6.28
C LYS A 41 24.08 -5.97 6.87
N ASN A 42 23.73 -5.89 8.16
CA ASN A 42 22.96 -6.92 8.88
C ASN A 42 21.85 -6.39 9.81
N LYS A 43 21.40 -5.13 9.70
CA LYS A 43 20.24 -4.69 10.49
C LYS A 43 18.96 -5.12 9.77
N LYS A 44 18.19 -6.03 10.39
CA LYS A 44 16.77 -6.19 10.06
C LYS A 44 16.14 -4.80 10.14
N PHE A 45 15.45 -4.43 9.06
CA PHE A 45 14.91 -3.10 8.84
C PHE A 45 14.08 -2.63 10.04
N ALA A 46 14.38 -1.44 10.59
CA ALA A 46 13.57 -0.89 11.67
C ALA A 46 12.19 -0.42 11.19
N VAL A 47 12.02 -0.16 9.88
CA VAL A 47 10.76 0.27 9.26
C VAL A 47 10.68 -0.29 7.83
N ASP A 48 9.81 -1.28 7.60
CA ASP A 48 9.50 -1.77 6.25
C ASP A 48 8.41 -0.90 5.61
N PHE A 49 8.82 0.29 5.17
CA PHE A 49 7.90 1.26 4.56
C PHE A 49 7.35 0.78 3.20
N LYS A 50 8.11 -0.06 2.49
CA LYS A 50 7.66 -0.64 1.22
C LYS A 50 6.45 -1.53 1.46
N THR A 51 6.55 -2.48 2.39
CA THR A 51 5.43 -3.36 2.76
C THR A 51 4.25 -2.53 3.30
N LEU A 52 4.49 -1.47 4.09
CA LEU A 52 3.43 -0.56 4.51
C LEU A 52 2.70 0.10 3.33
N ALA A 53 3.42 0.58 2.33
CA ALA A 53 2.82 1.21 1.15
C ALA A 53 2.02 0.20 0.31
N ASP A 54 2.55 -1.02 0.13
CA ASP A 54 1.89 -2.09 -0.63
C ASP A 54 0.57 -2.52 0.07
N VAL A 55 0.60 -2.74 1.39
CA VAL A 55 -0.59 -3.02 2.21
C VAL A 55 -1.60 -1.88 2.15
N LEU A 56 -1.15 -0.62 2.28
CA LEU A 56 -2.04 0.55 2.24
C LEU A 56 -2.77 0.63 0.90
N VAL A 57 -2.07 0.44 -0.22
CA VAL A 57 -2.67 0.45 -1.56
C VAL A 57 -3.73 -0.65 -1.68
N GLN A 58 -3.41 -1.87 -1.26
CA GLN A 58 -4.33 -3.00 -1.32
C GLN A 58 -5.59 -2.75 -0.48
N GLU A 59 -5.42 -2.26 0.76
CA GLU A 59 -6.53 -2.05 1.69
C GLU A 59 -7.41 -0.86 1.25
N VAL A 60 -6.83 0.19 0.66
CA VAL A 60 -7.61 1.28 0.06
C VAL A 60 -8.50 0.76 -1.07
N ILE A 61 -7.98 -0.08 -1.96
CA ILE A 61 -8.78 -0.67 -3.04
C ILE A 61 -9.90 -1.51 -2.45
N LYS A 62 -9.59 -2.42 -1.52
CA LYS A 62 -10.55 -3.32 -0.88
C LYS A 62 -11.69 -2.55 -0.21
N GLN A 63 -11.37 -1.57 0.64
CA GLN A 63 -12.38 -0.80 1.37
C GLN A 63 -13.22 0.10 0.45
N ASN A 64 -12.65 0.70 -0.60
CA ASN A 64 -13.45 1.51 -1.53
C ASN A 64 -14.44 0.63 -2.30
N MET A 65 -14.01 -0.55 -2.72
CA MET A 65 -14.87 -1.52 -3.40
C MET A 65 -15.96 -2.08 -2.47
N GLU A 66 -15.63 -2.39 -1.22
CA GLU A 66 -16.60 -2.83 -0.19
C GLU A 66 -17.67 -1.77 0.08
N ASN A 67 -17.25 -0.52 0.31
CA ASN A 67 -18.17 0.58 0.63
C ASN A 67 -19.18 0.83 -0.50
N LYS A 68 -18.76 0.66 -1.76
CA LYS A 68 -19.63 0.86 -2.92
C LYS A 68 -20.42 -0.39 -3.31
N PHE A 69 -19.86 -1.57 -3.10
CA PHE A 69 -20.47 -2.86 -3.41
C PHE A 69 -20.36 -3.80 -2.20
N PRO A 70 -21.26 -3.64 -1.20
CA PRO A 70 -21.23 -4.46 0.01
C PRO A 70 -21.28 -5.96 -0.32
N GLY A 71 -20.42 -6.76 0.32
CA GLY A 71 -20.27 -8.20 0.08
C GLY A 71 -19.16 -8.57 -0.91
N LEU A 72 -18.56 -7.59 -1.58
CA LEU A 72 -17.45 -7.82 -2.51
C LEU A 72 -16.12 -8.05 -1.79
N GLU A 73 -15.96 -7.60 -0.54
CA GLU A 73 -14.74 -7.69 0.26
C GLU A 73 -14.22 -9.12 0.43
N LYS A 74 -15.13 -10.09 0.46
CA LYS A 74 -14.82 -11.52 0.60
C LYS A 74 -14.23 -12.14 -0.66
N ASN A 75 -14.33 -11.42 -1.78
CA ASN A 75 -13.85 -11.85 -3.09
C ASN A 75 -12.66 -11.02 -3.59
N ILE A 76 -12.14 -10.10 -2.76
CA ILE A 76 -10.96 -9.30 -3.07
C ILE A 76 -9.77 -9.90 -2.30
N PHE A 77 -8.91 -10.59 -3.04
CA PHE A 77 -7.68 -11.19 -2.55
C PHE A 77 -6.47 -10.41 -3.09
N GLY A 78 -5.36 -10.46 -2.37
CA GLY A 78 -4.12 -9.78 -2.75
C GLY A 78 -2.90 -10.48 -2.17
N GLU A 79 -1.72 -9.94 -2.49
CA GLU A 79 -0.42 -10.47 -2.05
C GLU A 79 -0.18 -10.18 -0.57
N GLU A 80 -0.58 -9.00 -0.10
CA GLU A 80 -0.23 -8.51 1.23
C GLU A 80 -1.26 -8.90 2.30
N SER A 81 -0.78 -9.12 3.53
CA SER A 81 -1.62 -9.20 4.72
C SER A 81 -1.87 -7.80 5.28
N ASN A 82 -3.07 -7.52 5.77
CA ASN A 82 -3.37 -6.25 6.44
C ASN A 82 -2.90 -6.21 7.91
N GLU A 83 -2.12 -7.20 8.35
CA GLU A 83 -1.53 -7.28 9.68
C GLU A 83 -0.06 -6.85 9.66
N PHE A 84 0.30 -5.93 10.55
CA PHE A 84 1.69 -5.52 10.77
C PHE A 84 2.17 -6.01 12.12
N THR A 85 3.34 -6.65 12.16
CA THR A 85 4.03 -7.00 13.39
C THR A 85 5.26 -6.11 13.55
N ASN A 86 5.26 -5.24 14.56
CA ASN A 86 6.48 -4.59 15.02
C ASN A 86 7.22 -5.59 15.91
N ASP A 87 8.08 -6.43 15.33
CA ASP A 87 9.09 -7.15 16.10
C ASP A 87 10.15 -6.12 16.51
N LEU A 88 9.99 -5.57 17.73
CA LEU A 88 10.98 -4.71 18.41
C LEU A 88 12.24 -5.50 18.79
#